data_AF-A0A504Y8R0-F1
#
_entry.id   AF-A0A504Y8R0-F1
#
_cell.length_a   1.000
_cell.length_b   1.000
_cell.length_c   1.000
_cell.angle_alpha   90.00
_cell.angle_beta   90.00
_cell.angle_gamma   90.00
#
_symmetry.space_group_name_H-M   'P 1'
#
loop_
_entity.id
_entity.type
_entity.pdbx_description
1 polymer ?
#
loop_
_entity_poly.entity_id
_entity_poly.type
_entity_poly.pdbx_seq_one_letter_code
_entity_poly.pdbx_strand_id
1 'polypeptide(L)'
;MTVGKDVSALFPDVINCMQTDNLELKKLVYLYLMNYAKTQPDTAIMAVNTFVKDCDDPNPLIRALAVRTMGCIRVEKITAYLCDPLRKCLKDEDPYVRKTAAVCVAKLHDIDAQLVEDSGFLELLRDLLCDSNPMVVANAVAAISEILDTTVSDAARSLLAFDGPVINKLLTALNECTE
;
A
#
# COMPACT_ATOMS: atom_id res chain seq x y z
N MET A 1 -15.84 5.53 -17.22
CA MET A 1 -14.39 5.26 -17.22
C MET A 1 -13.90 4.55 -18.49
N THR A 2 -14.26 3.29 -18.75
CA THR A 2 -13.73 2.54 -19.92
C THR A 2 -14.17 3.07 -21.29
N VAL A 3 -15.33 3.73 -21.37
CA VAL A 3 -15.84 4.42 -22.57
C VAL A 3 -15.49 5.92 -22.60
N GLY A 4 -14.55 6.38 -21.77
CA GLY A 4 -14.03 7.76 -21.78
C GLY A 4 -14.98 8.87 -21.30
N LYS A 5 -16.22 8.54 -20.92
CA LYS A 5 -17.17 9.53 -20.37
C LYS A 5 -16.77 9.97 -18.97
N ASP A 6 -16.82 11.28 -18.75
CA ASP A 6 -16.66 11.89 -17.42
C ASP A 6 -17.90 11.63 -16.56
N VAL A 7 -17.68 11.01 -15.41
CA VAL A 7 -18.70 10.73 -14.40
C VAL A 7 -18.30 11.35 -13.05
N SER A 8 -17.40 12.34 -13.04
CA SER A 8 -16.95 13.07 -11.86
C SER A 8 -18.08 13.76 -11.10
N ALA A 9 -19.19 14.09 -11.76
CA ALA A 9 -20.37 14.69 -11.11
C ALA A 9 -21.05 13.75 -10.09
N LEU A 10 -20.85 12.42 -10.22
CA LEU A 10 -21.43 11.42 -9.32
C LEU A 10 -20.61 11.19 -8.04
N PHE A 11 -19.54 11.95 -7.83
CA PHE A 11 -18.60 11.70 -6.74
C PHE A 11 -19.26 11.66 -5.35
N PRO A 12 -20.17 12.61 -4.99
CA PRO A 12 -20.85 12.56 -3.70
C PRO A 12 -21.74 11.31 -3.55
N ASP A 13 -22.46 10.94 -4.61
CA ASP A 13 -23.33 9.77 -4.61
C ASP A 13 -22.52 8.47 -4.46
N VAL A 14 -21.39 8.38 -5.15
CA VAL A 14 -20.49 7.21 -5.08
C VAL A 14 -19.86 7.08 -3.69
N ILE A 15 -19.47 8.19 -3.05
CA ILE A 15 -18.95 8.16 -1.68
C ILE A 15 -19.99 7.65 -0.68
N ASN A 16 -21.27 8.01 -0.84
CA ASN A 16 -22.33 7.51 0.03
C ASN A 16 -22.46 5.97 -0.04
N CYS A 17 -22.10 5.36 -1.16
CA CYS A 17 -22.10 3.90 -1.34
C CYS A 17 -20.86 3.20 -0.76
N MET A 18 -19.87 3.94 -0.24
CA MET A 18 -18.59 3.36 0.21
C MET A 18 -18.72 2.53 1.48
N GLN A 19 -19.66 2.90 2.36
CA GLN A 19 -19.96 2.19 3.62
C GLN A 19 -20.90 1.00 3.40
N THR A 20 -20.59 0.17 2.41
CA THR A 20 -21.31 -1.07 2.11
C THR A 20 -20.53 -2.29 2.56
N ASP A 21 -21.23 -3.33 2.97
CA ASP A 21 -20.65 -4.66 3.27
C ASP A 21 -20.47 -5.51 2.00
N ASN A 22 -21.03 -5.08 0.86
CA ASN A 22 -20.86 -5.77 -0.40
C ASN A 22 -19.47 -5.49 -0.99
N LEU A 23 -18.60 -6.50 -0.96
CA LEU A 23 -17.22 -6.42 -1.44
C LEU A 23 -17.11 -6.04 -2.92
N GLU A 24 -18.01 -6.51 -3.78
CA GLU A 24 -17.99 -6.18 -5.20
C GLU A 24 -18.31 -4.70 -5.42
N LEU A 25 -19.33 -4.19 -4.74
CA LEU A 25 -19.68 -2.78 -4.79
C LEU A 25 -18.54 -1.92 -4.24
N LYS A 26 -17.93 -2.32 -3.11
CA LYS A 26 -16.79 -1.62 -2.53
C LYS A 26 -15.60 -1.55 -3.50
N LYS A 27 -15.28 -2.64 -4.21
CA LYS A 27 -14.25 -2.65 -5.27
C LYS A 27 -14.55 -1.63 -6.38
N LEU A 28 -15.80 -1.53 -6.82
CA LEU A 28 -16.21 -0.56 -7.85
C LEU A 28 -16.10 0.88 -7.36
N VAL A 29 -16.54 1.16 -6.13
CA VAL A 29 -16.39 2.48 -5.49
C VAL A 29 -14.91 2.87 -5.39
N TYR A 30 -14.06 1.95 -4.94
CA TYR A 30 -12.63 2.20 -4.81
C TYR A 30 -11.96 2.43 -6.16
N LEU A 31 -12.34 1.67 -7.19
CA LEU A 31 -11.87 1.90 -8.56
C LEU A 31 -12.29 3.29 -9.05
N TYR A 32 -13.51 3.72 -8.78
CA TYR A 32 -13.96 5.07 -9.10
C TYR A 32 -13.11 6.13 -8.40
N LEU A 33 -12.89 5.98 -7.09
CA LEU A 33 -12.08 6.93 -6.30
C LEU A 33 -10.65 7.03 -6.81
N MET A 34 -9.99 5.91 -7.16
CA MET A 34 -8.63 5.94 -7.71
C MET A 34 -8.52 6.78 -9.00
N ASN A 35 -9.58 6.84 -9.80
CA ASN A 35 -9.58 7.56 -11.07
C ASN A 35 -10.01 9.03 -10.95
N TYR A 36 -10.92 9.35 -10.02
CA TYR A 36 -11.49 10.70 -9.89
C TYR A 36 -11.00 11.49 -8.66
N ALA A 37 -10.33 10.88 -7.69
CA ALA A 37 -9.90 11.60 -6.48
C ALA A 37 -8.98 12.79 -6.79
N LYS A 38 -8.16 12.71 -7.85
CA LYS A 38 -7.30 13.81 -8.29
C LYS A 38 -8.06 15.02 -8.84
N THR A 39 -9.23 14.81 -9.44
CA THR A 39 -10.03 15.91 -10.00
C THR A 39 -10.87 16.61 -8.92
N GLN A 40 -11.12 15.95 -7.79
CA GLN A 40 -11.88 16.49 -6.66
C GLN A 40 -11.21 16.14 -5.31
N PRO A 41 -10.02 16.71 -5.01
CA PRO A 41 -9.26 16.35 -3.82
C PRO A 41 -9.97 16.70 -2.50
N ASP A 42 -10.75 17.79 -2.48
CA ASP A 42 -11.48 18.21 -1.28
C ASP A 42 -12.64 17.25 -0.97
N THR A 43 -13.37 16.76 -1.97
CA THR A 43 -14.43 15.75 -1.78
C THR A 43 -13.82 14.40 -1.42
N ALA A 44 -12.65 14.06 -1.97
CA ALA A 44 -11.97 12.80 -1.70
C ALA A 44 -11.59 12.62 -0.22
N ILE A 45 -11.46 13.72 0.54
CA ILE A 45 -11.19 13.64 1.98
C ILE A 45 -12.30 12.91 2.76
N MET A 46 -13.53 12.95 2.26
CA MET A 46 -14.67 12.27 2.88
C MET A 46 -14.52 10.74 2.87
N ALA A 47 -13.73 10.20 1.93
CA ALA A 47 -13.46 8.77 1.83
C ALA A 47 -12.42 8.28 2.86
N VAL A 48 -11.59 9.18 3.41
CA VAL A 48 -10.47 8.83 4.31
C VAL A 48 -10.95 8.05 5.53
N ASN A 49 -11.98 8.53 6.21
CA ASN A 49 -12.51 7.86 7.41
C ASN A 49 -12.97 6.43 7.12
N THR A 50 -13.59 6.22 5.95
CA THR A 50 -14.03 4.89 5.53
C THR A 50 -12.83 4.01 5.16
N PHE A 51 -11.81 4.54 4.49
CA PHE A 51 -10.58 3.78 4.22
C PHE A 51 -9.88 3.34 5.51
N VAL A 52 -9.70 4.25 6.47
CA VAL A 52 -9.07 3.95 7.75
C VAL A 52 -9.86 2.87 8.48
N LYS A 53 -11.20 2.96 8.50
CA LYS A 53 -12.06 1.92 9.07
C LYS A 53 -11.90 0.58 8.33
N ASP A 54 -11.89 0.60 7.00
CA ASP A 54 -11.74 -0.60 6.17
C ASP A 54 -10.35 -1.25 6.33
N CYS A 55 -9.31 -0.48 6.73
CA CYS A 55 -7.99 -1.01 7.08
C CYS A 55 -7.98 -1.79 8.41
N ASP A 56 -8.99 -1.62 9.27
CA ASP A 56 -9.17 -2.38 10.52
C ASP A 56 -10.31 -3.42 10.39
N ASP A 57 -10.80 -3.70 9.18
CA ASP A 57 -11.89 -4.66 8.93
C ASP A 57 -11.47 -6.10 9.27
N PRO A 58 -12.35 -6.97 9.82
CA PRO A 58 -12.01 -8.36 10.09
C PRO A 58 -11.59 -9.14 8.83
N ASN A 59 -12.08 -8.77 7.64
CA ASN A 59 -11.74 -9.42 6.39
C ASN A 59 -10.40 -8.90 5.83
N PRO A 60 -9.36 -9.75 5.71
CA PRO A 60 -8.05 -9.35 5.19
C PRO A 60 -8.10 -8.81 3.75
N LEU A 61 -9.07 -9.25 2.94
CA LEU A 61 -9.24 -8.76 1.58
C LEU A 61 -9.71 -7.30 1.55
N ILE A 62 -10.52 -6.89 2.53
CA ILE A 62 -10.97 -5.49 2.67
C ILE A 62 -9.81 -4.63 3.17
N ARG A 63 -9.08 -5.08 4.20
CA ARG A 63 -7.89 -4.37 4.71
C ARG A 63 -6.85 -4.11 3.62
N ALA A 64 -6.46 -5.16 2.89
CA ALA A 64 -5.49 -5.06 1.80
C ALA A 64 -6.01 -4.17 0.66
N LEU A 65 -7.29 -4.26 0.33
CA LEU A 65 -7.91 -3.43 -0.71
C LEU A 65 -7.86 -1.93 -0.32
N ALA A 66 -8.17 -1.60 0.93
CA ALA A 66 -8.14 -0.24 1.46
C ALA A 66 -6.73 0.37 1.40
N VAL A 67 -5.73 -0.31 1.99
CA VAL A 67 -4.35 0.18 1.96
C VAL A 67 -3.82 0.35 0.54
N ARG A 68 -4.08 -0.63 -0.34
CA ARG A 68 -3.67 -0.54 -1.75
C ARG A 68 -4.31 0.64 -2.46
N THR A 69 -5.60 0.87 -2.23
CA THR A 69 -6.32 1.96 -2.87
C THR A 69 -5.84 3.32 -2.38
N MET A 70 -5.65 3.49 -1.07
CA MET A 70 -5.09 4.72 -0.51
C MET A 70 -3.70 5.03 -1.10
N GLY A 71 -2.81 4.04 -1.20
CA GLY A 71 -1.48 4.22 -1.80
C GLY A 71 -1.49 4.53 -3.31
N CYS A 72 -2.58 4.26 -4.02
CA CYS A 72 -2.74 4.66 -5.43
C CYS A 72 -3.29 6.08 -5.59
N ILE A 73 -3.91 6.65 -4.56
CA ILE A 73 -4.49 8.00 -4.62
C ILE A 73 -3.39 9.02 -4.32
N ARG A 74 -2.82 9.62 -5.37
CA ARG A 74 -1.80 10.68 -5.25
C ARG A 74 -2.43 12.02 -4.90
N VAL A 75 -3.00 12.13 -3.69
CA VAL A 75 -3.53 13.36 -3.10
C VAL A 75 -2.85 13.53 -1.74
N GLU A 76 -2.03 14.56 -1.58
CA GLU A 76 -1.19 14.77 -0.38
C GLU A 76 -1.98 14.67 0.93
N LYS A 77 -3.19 15.25 0.97
CA LYS A 77 -4.07 15.16 2.14
C LYS A 77 -4.37 13.72 2.54
N ILE A 78 -4.58 12.82 1.57
CA ILE A 78 -4.88 11.40 1.82
C ILE A 78 -3.61 10.64 2.23
N THR A 79 -2.47 10.98 1.62
CA THR A 79 -1.16 10.40 1.94
C THR A 79 -0.81 10.55 3.43
N ALA A 80 -1.09 11.70 4.03
CA ALA A 80 -0.87 11.92 5.45
C ALA A 80 -1.65 10.94 6.36
N TYR A 81 -2.86 10.55 5.96
CA TYR A 81 -3.69 9.59 6.71
C TYR A 81 -3.39 8.12 6.40
N LEU A 82 -2.53 7.84 5.41
CA LEU A 82 -2.12 6.47 5.06
C LEU A 82 -1.09 5.90 6.04
N CYS A 83 -0.28 6.74 6.69
CA CYS A 83 0.88 6.28 7.45
C CYS A 83 0.51 5.29 8.57
N ASP A 84 -0.48 5.63 9.40
CA ASP A 84 -0.89 4.76 10.51
C ASP A 84 -1.52 3.44 10.04
N PRO A 85 -2.51 3.44 9.11
CA PRO A 85 -3.02 2.20 8.53
C PRO A 85 -1.94 1.34 7.87
N LEU A 86 -1.04 1.95 7.10
CA LEU A 86 0.03 1.24 6.41
C LEU A 86 0.96 0.54 7.40
N ARG A 87 1.34 1.23 8.49
CA ARG A 87 2.18 0.67 9.55
C ARG A 87 1.55 -0.54 10.23
N LYS A 88 0.23 -0.49 10.48
CA LYS A 88 -0.52 -1.65 11.00
C LYS A 88 -0.50 -2.81 10.00
N CYS A 89 -0.76 -2.52 8.72
CA CYS A 89 -0.83 -3.56 7.69
C CYS A 89 0.53 -4.22 7.38
N LEU A 90 1.65 -3.55 7.59
CA LEU A 90 2.98 -4.17 7.53
C LEU A 90 3.19 -5.23 8.62
N LYS A 91 2.44 -5.15 9.72
CA LYS A 91 2.47 -6.09 10.85
C LYS A 91 1.18 -6.91 10.97
N ASP A 92 0.38 -6.97 9.91
CA ASP A 92 -0.88 -7.71 9.91
C ASP A 92 -0.65 -9.21 10.11
N GLU A 93 -1.61 -9.93 10.68
CA GLU A 93 -1.52 -11.39 10.83
C GLU A 93 -1.61 -12.11 9.47
N ASP A 94 -2.33 -11.52 8.50
CA ASP A 94 -2.55 -12.12 7.19
C ASP A 94 -1.43 -11.77 6.19
N PRO A 95 -0.76 -12.77 5.58
CA PRO A 95 0.30 -12.53 4.61
C PRO A 95 -0.14 -11.75 3.36
N TYR A 96 -1.41 -11.85 2.96
CA TYR A 96 -1.95 -11.10 1.82
C TYR A 96 -1.96 -9.60 2.12
N VAL A 97 -2.26 -9.21 3.35
CA VAL A 97 -2.23 -7.81 3.80
C VAL A 97 -0.79 -7.32 3.87
N ARG A 98 0.12 -8.08 4.50
CA ARG A 98 1.54 -7.70 4.63
C ARG A 98 2.22 -7.53 3.26
N LYS A 99 2.03 -8.45 2.32
CA LYS A 99 2.60 -8.32 0.97
C LYS A 99 2.04 -7.12 0.20
N THR A 100 0.76 -6.81 0.41
CA THR A 100 0.11 -5.65 -0.21
C THR A 100 0.65 -4.34 0.39
N ALA A 101 0.88 -4.31 1.70
CA ALA A 101 1.49 -3.19 2.40
C ALA A 101 2.93 -2.94 1.93
N ALA A 102 3.73 -3.99 1.73
CA ALA A 102 5.09 -3.86 1.19
C ALA A 102 5.12 -3.11 -0.16
N VAL A 103 4.25 -3.48 -1.10
CA VAL A 103 4.11 -2.79 -2.39
C VAL A 103 3.61 -1.35 -2.20
N CYS A 104 2.75 -1.11 -1.21
CA CYS A 104 2.26 0.22 -0.90
C CYS A 104 3.38 1.16 -0.40
N VAL A 105 4.37 0.65 0.34
CA VAL A 105 5.54 1.43 0.76
C VAL A 105 6.35 1.94 -0.44
N ALA A 106 6.60 1.10 -1.45
CA ALA A 106 7.29 1.53 -2.66
C ALA A 106 6.52 2.65 -3.40
N LYS A 107 5.19 2.51 -3.52
CA LYS A 107 4.33 3.55 -4.10
C LYS A 107 4.33 4.84 -3.29
N LEU A 108 4.36 4.74 -1.96
CA LEU A 108 4.43 5.90 -1.10
C LEU A 108 5.78 6.61 -1.25
N HIS A 109 6.87 5.87 -1.41
CA HIS A 109 8.21 6.42 -1.67
C HIS A 109 8.28 7.16 -3.02
N ASP A 110 7.62 6.66 -4.07
CA ASP A 110 7.47 7.37 -5.36
C ASP A 110 6.69 8.70 -5.23
N ILE A 111 5.80 8.81 -4.24
CA ILE A 111 5.01 10.03 -3.99
C ILE A 111 5.77 11.00 -3.09
N ASP A 112 6.31 10.51 -1.97
CA ASP A 112 7.00 11.28 -0.95
C ASP A 112 8.06 10.41 -0.24
N ALA A 113 9.27 10.40 -0.79
CA ALA A 113 10.40 9.64 -0.24
C ALA A 113 10.79 10.12 1.17
N GLN A 114 10.72 11.42 1.44
CA GLN A 114 11.10 12.00 2.73
C GLN A 114 10.16 11.50 3.83
N LEU A 115 8.86 11.49 3.57
CA LEU A 115 7.87 10.95 4.50
C LEU A 115 8.12 9.47 4.82
N VAL A 116 8.54 8.68 3.83
CA VAL A 116 8.87 7.25 4.03
C VAL A 116 10.08 7.06 4.93
N GLU A 117 11.14 7.84 4.69
CA GLU A 117 12.36 7.84 5.51
C GLU A 117 12.06 8.31 6.95
N ASP A 118 11.40 9.46 7.12
CA ASP A 118 11.10 10.04 8.43
C ASP A 118 10.15 9.18 9.27
N SER A 119 9.24 8.46 8.60
CA SER A 119 8.29 7.57 9.26
C SER A 119 8.91 6.21 9.65
N GLY A 120 10.12 5.90 9.19
CA GLY A 120 10.77 4.62 9.46
C GLY A 120 10.12 3.43 8.75
N PHE A 121 9.56 3.65 7.55
CA PHE A 121 8.96 2.57 6.77
C PHE A 121 10.00 1.67 6.10
N LEU A 122 11.21 2.18 5.87
CA LEU A 122 12.29 1.41 5.25
C LEU A 122 12.77 0.28 6.16
N GLU A 123 12.85 0.53 7.48
CA GLU A 123 13.16 -0.48 8.49
C GLU A 123 12.09 -1.57 8.53
N LEU A 124 10.82 -1.17 8.53
CA LEU A 124 9.69 -2.12 8.51
C LEU A 124 9.69 -2.95 7.22
N LEU A 125 10.03 -2.35 6.09
CA LEU A 125 10.14 -3.06 4.82
C LEU A 125 11.31 -4.05 4.82
N ARG A 126 12.45 -3.68 5.43
CA ARG A 126 13.59 -4.59 5.62
C ARG A 126 13.22 -5.76 6.54
N ASP A 127 12.46 -5.53 7.60
CA ASP A 127 12.00 -6.59 8.50
C ASP A 127 11.19 -7.66 7.75
N LEU A 128 10.41 -7.27 6.73
CA LEU A 128 9.65 -8.20 5.89
C LEU A 128 10.51 -9.15 5.05
N LEU A 129 11.81 -8.89 4.87
CA LEU A 129 12.73 -9.85 4.26
C LEU A 129 12.92 -11.11 5.14
N CYS A 130 12.56 -11.01 6.42
CA CYS A 130 12.59 -12.11 7.37
C CYS A 130 11.19 -12.70 7.65
N ASP A 131 10.18 -12.37 6.83
CA ASP A 131 8.83 -12.91 6.99
C ASP A 131 8.81 -14.44 6.79
N SER A 132 7.88 -15.11 7.47
CA SER A 132 7.69 -16.56 7.34
C SER A 132 7.01 -16.95 6.03
N ASN A 133 6.33 -16.01 5.37
CA ASN A 133 5.64 -16.26 4.12
C ASN A 133 6.50 -15.84 2.91
N PRO A 134 6.84 -16.76 1.99
CA PRO A 134 7.69 -16.44 0.83
C PRO A 134 7.10 -15.38 -0.11
N MET A 135 5.76 -15.26 -0.22
CA MET A 135 5.15 -14.22 -1.05
C MET A 135 5.34 -12.82 -0.45
N VAL A 136 5.38 -12.69 0.88
CA VAL A 136 5.66 -11.41 1.54
C VAL A 136 7.10 -11.02 1.29
N VAL A 137 8.04 -11.97 1.47
CA VAL A 137 9.46 -11.78 1.18
C VAL A 137 9.68 -11.35 -0.27
N ALA A 138 9.05 -12.03 -1.24
CA ALA A 138 9.17 -11.69 -2.66
C ALA A 138 8.70 -10.26 -2.97
N ASN A 139 7.56 -9.83 -2.39
CA ASN A 139 7.07 -8.45 -2.58
C ASN A 139 7.91 -7.42 -1.84
N ALA A 140 8.47 -7.76 -0.68
CA ALA A 140 9.41 -6.91 0.04
C ALA A 140 10.70 -6.69 -0.77
N VAL A 141 11.27 -7.76 -1.35
CA VAL A 141 12.43 -7.67 -2.25
C VAL A 141 12.11 -6.80 -3.47
N ALA A 142 10.96 -7.01 -4.12
CA ALA A 142 10.57 -6.20 -5.27
C ALA A 142 10.42 -4.71 -4.92
N ALA A 143 9.75 -4.41 -3.79
CA ALA A 143 9.59 -3.05 -3.29
C ALA A 143 10.94 -2.40 -2.94
N ILE A 144 11.84 -3.14 -2.30
CA ILE A 144 13.18 -2.65 -1.95
C ILE A 144 14.00 -2.36 -3.20
N SER A 145 13.99 -3.25 -4.20
CA SER A 145 14.69 -3.03 -5.47
C SER A 145 14.18 -1.78 -6.18
N GLU A 146 12.86 -1.56 -6.24
CA GLU A 146 12.26 -0.36 -6.84
C GLU A 146 12.67 0.92 -6.09
N ILE A 147 12.72 0.88 -4.75
CA ILE A 147 13.20 2.01 -3.93
C ILE A 147 14.69 2.26 -4.16
N LEU A 148 15.52 1.21 -4.24
CA LEU A 148 16.97 1.34 -4.47
C LEU A 148 17.29 1.96 -5.83
N ASP A 149 16.51 1.66 -6.86
CA ASP A 149 16.66 2.23 -8.20
C ASP A 149 16.28 3.73 -8.25
N THR A 150 15.36 4.16 -7.39
CA THR A 150 14.82 5.54 -7.39
C THR A 150 15.46 6.45 -6.34
N THR A 151 15.93 5.88 -5.23
CA THR A 151 16.47 6.67 -4.12
C THR A 151 17.84 7.24 -4.41
N VAL A 152 18.04 8.49 -3.97
CA VAL A 152 19.32 9.21 -4.00
C VAL A 152 19.97 9.21 -2.61
N SER A 153 19.25 8.80 -1.57
CA SER A 153 19.71 8.81 -0.18
C SER A 153 20.68 7.66 0.09
N ASP A 154 21.93 7.98 0.41
CA ASP A 154 22.93 6.96 0.78
C ASP A 154 22.57 6.24 2.09
N ALA A 155 21.85 6.92 2.99
CA ALA A 155 21.34 6.32 4.21
C ALA A 155 20.28 5.25 3.89
N ALA A 156 19.32 5.56 3.02
CA ALA A 156 18.32 4.60 2.56
C ALA A 156 18.97 3.41 1.83
N ARG A 157 19.97 3.65 0.97
CA ARG A 157 20.72 2.59 0.28
C ARG A 157 21.46 1.68 1.25
N SER A 158 22.14 2.25 2.25
CA SER A 158 22.84 1.47 3.26
C SER A 158 21.87 0.69 4.14
N LEU A 159 20.71 1.25 4.45
CA LEU A 159 19.68 0.59 5.22
C LEU A 159 19.02 -0.55 4.45
N LEU A 160 18.86 -0.42 3.14
CA LEU A 160 18.24 -1.44 2.29
C LEU A 160 19.24 -2.42 1.66
N ALA A 161 20.54 -2.24 1.94
CA ALA A 161 21.57 -3.13 1.44
C ALA A 161 21.37 -4.57 1.93
N PHE A 162 21.40 -5.51 1.00
CA PHE A 162 21.34 -6.94 1.30
C PHE A 162 22.65 -7.40 1.94
N ASP A 163 22.60 -7.80 3.21
CA ASP A 163 23.73 -8.38 3.93
C ASP A 163 23.78 -9.91 3.76
N GLY A 164 24.91 -10.53 4.14
CA GLY A 164 25.08 -11.98 4.06
C GLY A 164 23.97 -12.80 4.75
N PRO A 165 23.52 -12.42 5.96
CA PRO A 165 22.38 -13.05 6.63
C PRO A 165 21.07 -12.99 5.82
N VAL A 166 20.74 -11.81 5.26
CA VAL A 166 19.54 -11.61 4.44
C VAL A 166 19.65 -12.44 3.16
N ILE A 167 20.80 -12.44 2.48
CA ILE A 167 21.03 -13.25 1.27
C ILE A 167 20.81 -14.73 1.56
N ASN A 168 21.35 -15.26 2.66
CA ASN A 168 21.15 -16.66 3.04
C ASN A 168 19.66 -16.98 3.29
N LYS A 169 18.91 -16.08 3.92
CA LYS A 169 17.46 -16.24 4.11
C LYS A 169 16.70 -16.21 2.78
N LEU A 170 17.06 -15.30 1.88
CA LEU A 170 16.47 -15.24 0.55
C LEU A 170 16.72 -16.53 -0.24
N LEU A 171 17.92 -17.12 -0.13
CA LEU A 171 18.24 -18.41 -0.73
C LEU A 171 17.39 -19.54 -0.14
N THR A 172 17.10 -19.52 1.17
CA THR A 172 16.18 -20.49 1.80
C THR A 172 14.75 -20.30 1.30
N ALA A 173 14.23 -19.06 1.30
CA ALA A 173 12.90 -18.76 0.81
C ALA A 173 12.72 -19.14 -0.67
N LEU A 174 13.76 -18.98 -1.49
CA LEU A 174 13.75 -19.36 -2.90
C LEU A 174 13.62 -20.88 -3.11
N ASN A 175 14.15 -21.69 -2.20
CA ASN A 175 13.96 -23.14 -2.22
C ASN A 175 12.54 -23.56 -1.78
N GLU A 176 11.87 -22.74 -0.99
CA GLU A 176 10.48 -22.96 -0.52
C GLU A 176 9.45 -22.42 -1.51
N CYS A 177 9.84 -21.52 -2.42
CA CYS A 177 9.04 -21.08 -3.56
C CYS A 177 8.94 -22.19 -4.62
N THR A 178 8.02 -23.13 -4.43
CA THR A 178 7.59 -24.06 -5.48
C THR A 178 6.44 -23.45 -6.30
N GLU A 179 6.74 -22.43 -7.11
CA GLU A 179 5.94 -22.04 -8.29
C GLU A 179 6.88 -21.61 -9.43
#